data_AF-A0A2W5NC81-F1
#
_entry.id   AF-A0A2W5NC81-F1
#
_cell.length_a   1.000
_cell.length_b   1.000
_cell.length_c   1.000
_cell.angle_alpha   90.00
_cell.angle_beta   90.00
_cell.angle_gamma   90.00
#
_symmetry.space_group_name_H-M   'P 1'
#
loop_
_entity.id
_entity.type
_entity.pdbx_description
1 polymer ?
#
loop_
_entity_poly.entity_id
_entity_poly.type
_entity_poly.pdbx_seq_one_letter_code
_entity_poly.pdbx_strand_id
1 'polypeptide(L)'
;MSRAPRLAGYALMALAVLLGVLMRRGIVEAIGPFPVAAVALLIGMIGVMLVVTDLMVRGMYAQVGAARDRAAPDEKPANEESE
;
A
#
# COMPACT_ATOMS: atom_id res chain seq x y z
N MET A 1 -0.65 9.51 8.90
CA MET A 1 -0.31 8.13 8.45
C MET A 1 0.70 8.20 7.33
N SER A 2 1.86 7.58 7.54
CA SER A 2 2.93 7.46 6.54
C SER A 2 2.42 6.73 5.28
N ARG A 3 2.82 7.20 4.10
CA ARG A 3 2.53 6.54 2.80
C ARG A 3 3.66 5.59 2.37
N ALA A 4 4.68 5.42 3.22
CA ALA A 4 5.87 4.64 2.93
C ALA A 4 5.61 3.19 2.50
N PRO A 5 4.74 2.39 3.14
CA PRO A 5 4.53 1.00 2.73
C PRO A 5 3.95 0.89 1.31
N ARG A 6 3.03 1.78 0.95
CA ARG A 6 2.46 1.83 -0.40
C ARG A 6 3.45 2.32 -1.45
N LEU A 7 4.29 3.31 -1.14
CA LEU A 7 5.36 3.73 -2.05
C LEU A 7 6.38 2.61 -2.29
N ALA A 8 6.77 1.89 -1.24
CA ALA A 8 7.63 0.71 -1.37
C ALA A 8 6.95 -0.36 -2.23
N GLY A 9 5.66 -0.63 -2.02
CA GLY A 9 4.90 -1.57 -2.84
C GLY A 9 4.87 -1.21 -4.32
N TYR A 10 4.65 0.07 -4.67
CA TYR A 10 4.72 0.52 -6.07
C TYR A 10 6.14 0.43 -6.65
N ALA A 11 7.17 0.72 -5.85
CA ALA A 11 8.55 0.57 -6.31
C ALA A 11 8.87 -0.89 -6.65
N LEU A 12 8.43 -1.84 -5.83
CA LEU A 12 8.58 -3.28 -6.09
C LEU A 12 7.83 -3.70 -7.37
N MET A 13 6.58 -3.23 -7.56
CA MET A 13 5.84 -3.50 -8.81
C MET A 13 6.56 -2.96 -10.04
N ALA A 14 7.07 -1.73 -9.97
CA ALA A 14 7.83 -1.13 -11.07
C ALA A 14 9.08 -1.96 -11.39
N LEU A 15 9.78 -2.44 -10.36
CA LEU A 15 10.96 -3.27 -10.52
C LEU A 15 10.62 -4.64 -11.14
N ALA A 16 9.52 -5.26 -10.75
CA ALA A 16 9.02 -6.49 -11.37
C ALA A 16 8.69 -6.31 -12.87
N VAL A 17 8.02 -5.20 -13.22
CA VAL A 17 7.74 -4.87 -14.63
C VAL A 17 9.03 -4.63 -15.41
N LEU A 18 9.99 -3.91 -14.83
CA LEU A 18 11.29 -3.67 -15.46
C LEU A 18 12.05 -4.98 -15.73
N LEU A 19 12.06 -5.92 -14.78
CA LEU A 19 12.67 -7.24 -14.98
C LEU A 19 12.02 -7.98 -16.16
N GLY A 20 10.69 -7.94 -16.27
CA GLY A 20 9.98 -8.51 -17.43
C GLY A 20 10.36 -7.85 -18.76
N VAL A 21 10.54 -6.53 -18.77
CA VAL A 21 11.01 -5.80 -19.96
C VAL A 21 12.44 -6.19 -20.31
N LEU A 22 13.34 -6.30 -19.33
CA LEU A 22 14.73 -6.71 -19.55
C LEU A 22 14.81 -8.14 -20.12
N MET A 23 13.99 -9.06 -19.62
CA MET A 23 13.84 -10.41 -20.20
C MET A 23 13.41 -10.36 -21.66
N ARG A 24 12.39 -9.56 -21.99
CA ARG A 24 11.90 -9.41 -23.36
C ARG A 24 12.97 -8.87 -24.31
N ARG A 25 13.95 -8.12 -23.80
CA ARG A 25 15.07 -7.55 -24.57
C ARG A 25 16.28 -8.48 -24.68
N GLY A 26 16.23 -9.69 -24.11
CA GLY A 26 17.36 -10.64 -24.15
C GLY A 26 18.52 -10.27 -23.21
N ILE A 27 18.39 -9.21 -22.39
CA ILE A 27 19.50 -8.68 -21.56
C ILE A 27 19.94 -9.67 -20.47
N VAL A 28 19.06 -10.59 -20.07
CA VAL A 28 19.28 -11.55 -18.99
C VAL A 28 19.35 -13.00 -19.48
N GLU A 29 19.65 -13.22 -20.77
CA GLU A 29 19.75 -14.56 -21.37
C GLU A 29 20.73 -15.49 -20.66
N ALA A 30 21.85 -14.96 -20.14
CA ALA A 30 22.85 -15.73 -19.41
C ALA A 30 22.33 -16.38 -18.11
N ILE A 31 21.26 -15.82 -17.52
CA ILE A 31 20.62 -16.36 -16.30
C ILE A 31 19.46 -17.31 -16.66
N GLY A 32 18.90 -17.14 -17.87
CA GLY A 32 17.74 -17.89 -18.36
C GLY A 32 16.39 -17.31 -17.89
N PRO A 33 15.30 -17.55 -18.63
CA PRO A 33 14.04 -16.85 -18.42
C PRO A 33 13.32 -17.29 -17.13
N PHE A 34 13.44 -18.55 -16.74
CA PHE A 34 12.72 -19.12 -15.59
C PHE A 34 13.06 -18.44 -14.24
N PRO A 35 14.33 -18.38 -13.79
CA PRO A 35 14.67 -17.77 -12.51
C PRO A 35 14.34 -16.27 -12.47
N VAL A 36 14.53 -15.54 -13.58
CA VAL A 36 14.19 -14.11 -13.64
C VAL A 36 12.68 -13.89 -13.52
N ALA A 37 11.88 -14.71 -14.20
CA ALA A 37 10.42 -14.67 -14.07
C ALA A 37 9.97 -14.97 -12.63
N ALA A 38 10.56 -15.96 -11.97
CA ALA A 38 10.24 -16.29 -10.59
C ALA A 38 10.52 -15.12 -9.63
N VAL A 39 11.67 -14.46 -9.78
CA VAL A 39 12.02 -13.26 -8.99
C VAL A 39 11.07 -12.10 -9.28
N ALA A 40 10.75 -11.84 -10.55
CA ALA A 40 9.81 -10.79 -10.92
C ALA A 40 8.43 -11.03 -10.31
N LEU A 41 7.93 -12.27 -10.35
CA LEU A 41 6.64 -12.63 -9.76
C LEU A 41 6.64 -12.51 -8.23
N LEU A 42 7.72 -12.96 -7.56
CA LEU A 42 7.85 -12.83 -6.11
C LEU A 42 7.84 -11.36 -5.68
N ILE A 43 8.67 -10.53 -6.33
CA ILE A 43 8.75 -9.10 -6.04
C ILE A 43 7.40 -8.42 -6.32
N GLY A 44 6.76 -8.76 -7.45
CA GLY A 44 5.44 -8.25 -7.80
C GLY A 44 4.39 -8.61 -6.75
N MET A 45 4.38 -9.87 -6.30
CA MET A 45 3.46 -10.35 -5.26
C MET A 45 3.64 -9.57 -3.95
N ILE A 46 4.88 -9.39 -3.50
CA ILE A 46 5.18 -8.61 -2.29
C ILE A 46 4.72 -7.16 -2.46
N GLY A 47 4.99 -6.56 -3.63
CA GLY A 47 4.54 -5.21 -3.95
C GLY A 47 3.02 -5.06 -3.84
N VAL A 48 2.27 -6.00 -4.41
CA VAL A 48 0.80 -6.05 -4.31
C VAL A 48 0.36 -6.20 -2.86
N MET A 49 0.94 -7.12 -2.10
CA MET A 49 0.59 -7.32 -0.69
C MET A 49 0.76 -6.03 0.13
N LEU A 50 1.86 -5.29 -0.08
CA LEU A 50 2.10 -4.04 0.65
C LEU A 50 1.06 -2.96 0.33
N VAL A 51 0.75 -2.77 -0.95
CA VAL A 51 -0.24 -1.76 -1.38
C VAL A 51 -1.63 -2.13 -0.87
N VAL A 52 -2.04 -3.39 -1.04
CA VAL A 52 -3.37 -3.85 -0.61
C VAL A 52 -3.51 -3.76 0.91
N THR A 53 -2.50 -4.21 1.66
CA THR A 53 -2.54 -4.15 3.13
C THR A 53 -2.63 -2.71 3.63
N ASP A 54 -1.81 -1.80 3.09
CA ASP A 54 -1.85 -0.38 3.46
C ASP A 54 -3.22 0.25 3.14
N LEU A 55 -3.80 -0.07 1.99
CA LEU A 55 -5.12 0.42 1.59
C LEU A 55 -6.24 -0.14 2.48
N MET A 56 -6.23 -1.44 2.78
CA MET A 56 -7.23 -2.08 3.64
C MET A 56 -7.19 -1.49 5.05
N VAL A 57 -6.00 -1.40 5.64
CA VAL A 57 -5.80 -0.84 6.99
C VAL A 57 -6.27 0.61 7.03
N ARG A 58 -5.85 1.43 6.07
CA ARG A 58 -6.22 2.85 6.02
C ARG A 58 -7.70 3.07 5.74
N GLY A 59 -8.30 2.22 4.91
CA GLY A 59 -9.74 2.22 4.64
C GLY A 59 -10.56 1.88 5.88
N MET A 60 -10.14 0.85 6.63
CA MET A 60 -10.77 0.47 7.89
C MET A 60 -10.68 1.62 8.91
N TYR A 61 -9.51 2.22 9.09
CA TYR A 61 -9.35 3.36 10.01
C TYR A 61 -10.19 4.58 9.60
N ALA A 62 -10.32 4.85 8.31
CA ALA A 62 -11.18 5.94 7.82
C ALA A 62 -12.66 5.67 8.12
N GLN A 63 -13.12 4.43 7.95
CA GLN A 63 -14.49 4.03 8.28
C GLN A 63 -14.77 4.11 9.79
N VAL A 64 -13.82 3.66 10.62
CA VAL A 64 -13.91 3.76 12.09
C VAL A 64 -13.95 5.22 12.55
N GLY A 65 -13.09 6.08 11.98
CA GLY A 65 -13.09 7.51 12.27
C GLY A 65 -14.44 8.15 11.93
N ALA A 66 -14.94 7.93 10.71
CA ALA A 66 -16.24 8.45 10.29
C ALA A 66 -17.41 7.92 11.15
N ALA A 67 -17.34 6.68 11.64
CA ALA A 67 -18.33 6.13 12.55
C ALA A 67 -18.27 6.79 13.94
N ARG A 68 -17.07 7.07 14.46
CA ARG A 68 -16.90 7.83 15.72
C ARG A 68 -17.41 9.25 15.61
N ASP A 69 -17.07 9.95 14.53
CA ASP A 69 -17.49 11.33 14.31
C ASP A 69 -19.03 11.45 14.18
N ARG A 70 -19.69 10.43 13.61
CA ARG A 70 -21.16 10.35 13.57
C ARG A 70 -21.78 9.96 14.92
N ALA A 71 -21.05 9.20 15.75
CA ALA A 71 -21.51 8.73 17.05
C ALA A 71 -21.24 9.73 18.18
N ALA A 72 -20.57 10.85 17.92
CA ALA A 72 -20.38 11.95 18.85
C ALA A 72 -21.39 13.08 18.58
N PRO A 73 -22.62 13.02 19.12
CA PRO A 73 -23.47 14.20 19.22
C PRO A 73 -23.03 15.04 20.43
N ASP A 74 -22.76 16.33 20.19
CA ASP A 74 -22.65 17.43 21.17
C ASP A 74 -21.89 17.13 22.49
N GLU A 75 -20.57 17.29 22.48
CA GLU A 75 -19.85 17.70 23.68
C GLU A 75 -19.77 19.24 23.67
N LYS A 76 -20.89 19.90 24.00
CA LYS A 76 -20.88 21.32 24.37
C LYS A 76 -20.20 21.44 25.72
N PRO A 77 -19.14 22.24 25.91
CA PRO A 77 -18.72 22.62 27.24
C PRO A 77 -19.78 23.57 27.81
N ALA A 78 -20.76 23.01 28.50
CA ALA A 78 -21.59 23.78 29.41
C ALA A 78 -20.72 24.09 30.64
N ASN A 79 -20.05 25.24 30.61
CA ASN A 79 -19.72 26.08 31.77
C ASN A 79 -18.96 27.33 31.30
N GLU A 80 -19.61 28.13 30.48
CA GLU A 80 -19.56 29.59 30.67
C GLU A 80 -20.95 29.96 31.21
N GLU A 81 -21.00 30.84 32.21
CA GLU A 81 -22.18 31.27 32.98
C GLU A 81 -22.64 30.35 34.13
N SER A 82 -22.02 30.54 35.30
CA SER A 82 -22.77 30.85 36.53
C SER A 82 -21.83 31.60 37.49
N GLU A 83 -22.13 32.89 37.62
CA GLU A 83 -21.86 33.84 38.74
C GLU A 83 -20.49 33.87 39.44
#